data_AF-A0A661W606-F1
#
_entry.id   AF-A0A661W606-F1
#
_cell.length_a   1.000
_cell.length_b   1.000
_cell.length_c   1.000
_cell.angle_alpha   90.00
_cell.angle_beta   90.00
_cell.angle_gamma   90.00
#
_symmetry.space_group_name_H-M   'P 1'
#
loop_
_entity.id
_entity.type
_entity.pdbx_description
1 polymer ?
#
loop_
_entity_poly.entity_id
_entity_poly.type
_entity_poly.pdbx_seq_one_letter_code
_entity_poly.pdbx_strand_id
1 'polypeptide(L)'
;PTLVPTLDPTAVAATIAAGETRLGATSVEPLCLRWEDTDDDGEPEWVGLYLRPEKPPRLAAFVLDGDAWYDLQPLEKEKHGLGEHPACELEVRDLNADGRTEILVWGHAETNTDLLHIFVWDGTGYALLAFFEGEAGVRLENSDGDLSDEVVVGYEAGDDLVWEAVYTWDGANYAWTWERYAWFYLDRPHAYHTDTPEHAVISFYLALDDRDLPGAYGLLSASAQAAQPYETWAVGFATTVAAEVGAVHETARSGDSATVVAQVRAYDNVDGRVFATLWDVTWTVVHTEAGWRLVGATANQLDRWELPYYRQ
;
A
#
# COMPACT_ATOMS: atom_id res chain seq x y z
N PRO A 1 29.38 15.40 13.82
CA PRO A 1 29.54 14.07 13.19
C PRO A 1 30.34 13.15 14.12
N THR A 2 29.65 12.27 14.83
CA THR A 2 30.27 11.15 15.53
C THR A 2 30.81 10.20 14.46
N LEU A 3 32.10 9.89 14.51
CA LEU A 3 32.68 8.89 13.60
C LEU A 3 32.00 7.56 13.90
N VAL A 4 31.30 6.99 12.92
CA VAL A 4 30.87 5.59 13.00
C VAL A 4 32.16 4.77 13.14
N PRO A 5 32.34 4.02 14.25
CA PRO A 5 33.54 3.25 14.45
C PRO A 5 33.71 2.29 13.27
N THR A 6 34.92 2.21 12.73
CA THR A 6 35.24 1.18 11.73
C THR A 6 35.12 -0.18 12.41
N LEU A 7 34.24 -1.04 11.89
CA LEU A 7 34.09 -2.41 12.37
C LEU A 7 35.44 -3.13 12.26
N ASP A 8 35.86 -3.81 13.33
CA ASP A 8 37.07 -4.65 13.31
C ASP A 8 36.83 -5.87 12.40
N PRO A 9 37.58 -6.04 11.31
CA PRO A 9 37.41 -7.19 10.41
C PRO A 9 37.53 -8.55 11.11
N THR A 10 38.33 -8.63 12.18
CA THR A 10 38.50 -9.88 12.95
C THR A 10 37.25 -10.23 13.74
N ALA A 11 36.62 -9.21 14.35
CA ALA A 11 35.36 -9.37 15.06
C ALA A 11 34.24 -9.78 14.08
N VAL A 12 34.13 -9.10 12.93
CA VAL A 12 33.14 -9.43 11.89
C VAL A 12 33.30 -10.87 11.41
N ALA A 13 34.54 -11.31 11.13
CA ALA A 13 34.79 -12.69 10.70
C ALA A 13 34.42 -13.73 11.77
N ALA A 14 34.66 -13.42 13.05
CA ALA A 14 34.25 -14.28 14.15
C ALA A 14 32.72 -14.39 14.28
N THR A 15 32.01 -13.27 14.13
CA THR A 15 30.53 -13.24 14.15
C THR A 15 29.93 -14.05 13.01
N ILE A 16 30.47 -13.91 11.79
CA ILE A 16 30.05 -14.71 10.63
C ILE A 16 30.26 -16.20 10.89
N ALA A 17 31.45 -16.60 11.36
CA ALA A 17 31.77 -18.00 11.62
C ALA A 17 30.87 -18.61 12.72
N ALA A 18 30.51 -17.83 13.74
CA ALA A 18 29.56 -18.24 14.77
C ALA A 18 28.16 -18.47 14.19
N GLY A 19 27.66 -17.52 13.38
CA GLY A 19 26.38 -17.63 12.67
C GLY A 19 26.32 -18.87 11.75
N GLU A 20 27.33 -19.05 10.89
CA GLU A 20 27.44 -20.22 10.00
C GLU A 20 27.45 -21.55 10.78
N THR A 21 28.17 -21.59 11.90
CA THR A 21 28.20 -22.79 12.76
C THR A 21 26.82 -23.10 13.32
N ARG A 22 26.07 -22.08 13.74
CA ARG A 22 24.73 -22.25 14.30
C ARG A 22 23.72 -22.69 13.24
N LEU A 23 23.75 -22.07 12.06
CA LEU A 23 22.91 -22.44 10.91
C LEU A 23 23.19 -23.88 10.45
N GLY A 24 24.47 -24.27 10.41
CA GLY A 24 24.87 -25.64 10.13
C GLY A 24 24.32 -26.64 11.16
N ALA A 25 24.26 -26.26 12.43
CA ALA A 25 23.70 -27.09 13.51
C ALA A 25 22.16 -27.24 13.42
N THR A 26 21.45 -26.26 12.85
CA THR A 26 20.00 -26.31 12.62
C THR A 26 19.63 -26.88 11.25
N SER A 27 20.61 -27.21 10.41
CA SER A 27 20.40 -27.67 9.03
C SER A 27 19.58 -26.67 8.19
N VAL A 28 19.72 -25.38 8.50
CA VAL A 28 19.09 -24.28 7.76
C VAL A 28 20.05 -23.82 6.67
N GLU A 29 19.57 -23.80 5.43
CA GLU A 29 20.26 -23.17 4.30
C GLU A 29 19.53 -21.85 3.98
N PRO A 30 20.07 -20.70 4.42
CA PRO A 30 19.39 -19.43 4.26
C PRO A 30 19.36 -19.02 2.78
N LEU A 31 18.20 -18.53 2.34
CA LEU A 31 18.05 -17.78 1.09
C LEU A 31 18.78 -16.43 1.22
N CYS A 32 18.69 -15.81 2.39
CA CYS A 32 19.51 -14.68 2.77
C CYS A 32 19.55 -14.42 4.28
N LEU A 33 20.50 -13.56 4.65
CA LEU A 33 20.80 -13.16 6.01
C LEU A 33 21.04 -11.65 6.06
N ARG A 34 20.61 -11.01 7.14
CA ARG A 34 21.00 -9.65 7.54
C ARG A 34 21.55 -9.70 8.97
N TRP A 35 22.40 -8.75 9.31
CA TRP A 35 23.00 -8.62 10.64
C TRP A 35 22.71 -7.22 11.18
N GLU A 36 21.62 -7.09 11.91
CA GLU A 36 21.00 -5.82 12.32
C GLU A 36 20.41 -5.95 13.72
N ASP A 37 20.40 -4.84 14.46
CA ASP A 37 19.75 -4.75 15.78
C ASP A 37 18.24 -4.82 15.58
N THR A 38 17.64 -5.90 16.06
CA THR A 38 16.24 -6.27 15.81
C THR A 38 15.36 -6.15 17.06
N ASP A 39 15.94 -5.92 18.23
CA ASP A 39 15.23 -5.75 19.50
C ASP A 39 15.58 -4.46 20.27
N ASP A 40 16.35 -3.56 19.64
CA ASP A 40 16.76 -2.24 20.12
C ASP A 40 17.64 -2.28 21.39
N ASP A 41 18.39 -3.36 21.60
CA ASP A 41 19.31 -3.51 22.73
C ASP A 41 20.72 -2.93 22.47
N GLY A 42 21.00 -2.56 21.22
CA GLY A 42 22.26 -1.98 20.75
C GLY A 42 23.28 -2.99 20.23
N GLU A 43 23.00 -4.29 20.30
CA GLU A 43 23.74 -5.35 19.65
C GLU A 43 22.96 -5.86 18.41
N PRO A 44 23.64 -6.31 17.34
CA PRO A 44 22.97 -6.83 16.15
C PRO A 44 22.80 -8.37 16.14
N GLU A 45 21.64 -8.81 15.64
CA GLU A 45 21.25 -10.21 15.51
C GLU A 45 21.31 -10.67 14.05
N TRP A 46 21.44 -11.98 13.86
CA TRP A 46 21.27 -12.58 12.54
C TRP A 46 19.79 -12.83 12.28
N VAL A 47 19.20 -12.11 11.33
CA VAL A 47 17.85 -12.40 10.82
C VAL A 47 17.95 -13.01 9.42
N GLY A 48 17.13 -14.02 9.14
CA GLY A 48 17.24 -14.75 7.88
C GLY A 48 15.96 -15.39 7.39
N LEU A 49 15.92 -15.61 6.08
CA LEU A 49 14.86 -16.36 5.40
C LEU A 49 15.42 -17.67 4.87
N TYR A 50 14.62 -18.73 4.89
CA TYR A 50 14.95 -20.02 4.30
C TYR A 50 13.69 -20.74 3.81
N LEU A 51 13.88 -21.72 2.92
CA LEU A 51 12.77 -22.51 2.39
C LEU A 51 12.69 -23.87 3.08
N ARG A 52 11.56 -24.18 3.72
CA ARG A 52 11.31 -25.50 4.27
C ARG A 52 10.97 -26.50 3.17
N PRO A 53 11.51 -27.72 3.21
CA PRO A 53 11.30 -28.76 2.19
C PRO A 53 9.94 -29.45 2.33
N GLU A 54 8.87 -28.67 2.39
CA GLU A 54 7.48 -29.12 2.47
C GLU A 54 6.83 -29.18 1.07
N LYS A 55 5.57 -29.65 0.99
CA LYS A 55 4.80 -29.67 -0.27
C LYS A 55 3.42 -29.00 -0.06
N PRO A 56 3.21 -27.78 -0.58
CA PRO A 56 4.18 -26.92 -1.27
C PRO A 56 5.34 -26.49 -0.33
N PRO A 57 6.49 -26.05 -0.88
CA PRO A 57 7.54 -25.41 -0.07
C PRO A 57 6.98 -24.24 0.74
N ARG A 58 7.58 -23.96 1.90
CA ARG A 58 7.13 -22.86 2.77
C ARG A 58 8.30 -21.96 3.10
N LEU A 59 8.12 -20.66 2.91
CA LEU A 59 9.04 -19.67 3.44
C LEU A 59 9.02 -19.74 4.98
N ALA A 60 10.19 -19.64 5.58
CA ALA A 60 10.39 -19.58 7.02
C ALA A 60 11.39 -18.47 7.32
N ALA A 61 11.20 -17.81 8.46
CA ALA A 61 12.06 -16.73 8.90
C ALA A 61 12.48 -16.96 10.35
N PHE A 62 13.66 -16.48 10.71
CA PHE A 62 14.22 -16.63 12.05
C PHE A 62 15.05 -15.42 12.46
N VAL A 63 15.22 -15.27 13.77
CA VAL A 63 16.22 -14.42 14.40
C VAL A 63 17.13 -15.29 15.27
N LEU A 64 18.43 -15.09 15.14
CA LEU A 64 19.46 -15.68 15.97
C LEU A 64 20.14 -14.55 16.76
N ASP A 65 19.75 -14.46 18.03
CA ASP A 65 20.31 -13.57 19.03
C ASP A 65 21.30 -14.35 19.91
N GLY A 66 22.59 -14.07 19.72
CA GLY A 66 23.67 -14.85 20.32
C GLY A 66 23.52 -16.36 20.03
N ASP A 67 23.16 -17.14 21.05
CA ASP A 67 22.91 -18.58 20.94
C ASP A 67 21.41 -18.94 20.85
N ALA A 68 20.53 -17.97 21.14
CA ALA A 68 19.08 -18.12 21.18
C ALA A 68 18.48 -18.07 19.78
N TRP A 69 17.59 -19.02 19.48
CA TRP A 69 16.92 -19.13 18.19
C TRP A 69 15.44 -18.79 18.36
N TYR A 70 14.97 -17.85 17.55
CA TYR A 70 13.59 -17.43 17.50
C TYR A 70 13.05 -17.68 16.09
N ASP A 71 12.00 -18.50 15.96
CA ASP A 71 11.29 -18.60 14.69
C ASP A 71 10.27 -17.46 14.60
N LEU A 72 10.23 -16.75 13.47
CA LEU A 72 9.20 -15.77 13.19
C LEU A 72 7.97 -16.50 12.63
N GLN A 73 6.98 -16.71 13.49
CA GLN A 73 5.83 -17.56 13.20
C GLN A 73 4.66 -16.75 12.62
N PRO A 74 4.12 -17.12 11.44
CA PRO A 74 2.85 -16.56 10.97
C PRO A 74 1.69 -17.03 11.86
N LEU A 75 0.49 -16.47 11.67
CA LEU A 75 -0.68 -16.91 12.42
C LEU A 75 -1.00 -18.39 12.11
N GLU A 76 -1.39 -19.17 13.14
CA GLU A 76 -1.56 -20.64 13.09
C GLU A 76 -2.56 -21.17 12.04
N LYS A 77 -3.28 -20.29 11.33
CA LYS A 77 -4.32 -20.65 10.34
C LYS A 77 -4.16 -19.92 9.01
N GLU A 78 -3.09 -19.17 8.82
CA GLU A 78 -2.82 -18.57 7.51
C GLU A 78 -2.58 -19.67 6.47
N LYS A 79 -3.29 -19.55 5.34
CA LYS A 79 -3.26 -20.53 4.27
C LYS A 79 -1.86 -20.65 3.66
N HIS A 80 -1.17 -19.52 3.54
CA HIS A 80 0.11 -19.43 2.86
C HIS A 80 1.32 -19.30 3.81
N GLY A 81 1.08 -19.08 5.11
CA GLY A 81 2.14 -18.77 6.08
C GLY A 81 2.94 -17.55 5.63
N LEU A 82 4.26 -17.60 5.75
CA LEU A 82 5.14 -16.53 5.23
C LEU A 82 5.31 -16.56 3.70
N GLY A 83 4.71 -17.51 2.98
CA GLY A 83 4.84 -17.64 1.53
C GLY A 83 5.16 -19.06 1.06
N GLU A 84 5.03 -19.27 -0.25
CA GLU A 84 5.20 -20.56 -0.94
C GLU A 84 6.39 -20.58 -1.90
N HIS A 85 6.86 -19.39 -2.27
CA HIS A 85 7.97 -19.20 -3.20
C HIS A 85 9.24 -18.74 -2.46
N PRO A 86 10.43 -19.10 -2.95
CA PRO A 86 11.67 -18.56 -2.40
C PRO A 86 11.76 -17.06 -2.70
N ALA A 87 11.76 -16.25 -1.65
CA ALA A 87 11.97 -14.81 -1.70
C ALA A 87 13.13 -14.43 -0.78
N CYS A 88 13.88 -13.39 -1.14
CA CYS A 88 14.82 -12.72 -0.25
C CYS A 88 14.41 -11.26 -0.13
N GLU A 89 13.29 -11.04 0.53
CA GLU A 89 12.70 -9.73 0.73
C GLU A 89 12.43 -9.59 2.23
N LEU A 90 13.39 -8.97 2.90
CA LEU A 90 13.48 -8.86 4.34
C LEU A 90 14.00 -7.46 4.66
N GLU A 91 13.28 -6.71 5.49
CA GLU A 91 13.70 -5.40 5.99
C GLU A 91 13.69 -5.38 7.52
N VAL A 92 14.58 -4.57 8.09
CA VAL A 92 14.64 -4.30 9.52
C VAL A 92 14.70 -2.78 9.67
N ARG A 93 13.67 -2.20 10.27
CA ARG A 93 13.55 -0.74 10.50
C ARG A 93 12.34 -0.42 11.37
N ASP A 94 12.37 0.75 11.99
CA ASP A 94 11.18 1.40 12.52
C ASP A 94 10.26 1.80 11.36
N LEU A 95 9.18 1.05 11.20
CA LEU A 95 8.22 1.15 10.10
C LEU A 95 7.13 2.19 10.38
N ASN A 96 6.71 2.29 11.63
CA ASN A 96 5.55 3.08 12.05
C ASN A 96 5.94 4.33 12.87
N ALA A 97 7.23 4.66 12.90
CA ALA A 97 7.83 5.77 13.63
C ALA A 97 7.50 5.76 15.15
N ASP A 98 7.25 4.59 15.74
CA ASP A 98 6.96 4.44 17.18
C ASP A 98 8.24 4.33 18.03
N GLY A 99 9.40 4.26 17.39
CA GLY A 99 10.71 4.17 18.02
C GLY A 99 11.14 2.74 18.37
N ARG A 100 10.43 1.72 17.86
CA ARG A 100 10.81 0.31 17.96
C ARG A 100 11.18 -0.21 16.58
N THR A 101 12.06 -1.19 16.55
CA THR A 101 12.46 -1.83 15.30
C THR A 101 11.51 -2.98 14.93
N GLU A 102 10.96 -2.94 13.71
CA GLU A 102 10.22 -4.05 13.13
C GLU A 102 11.08 -4.88 12.17
N ILE A 103 10.74 -6.16 12.05
CA ILE A 103 11.20 -7.06 11.01
C ILE A 103 10.05 -7.28 10.02
N LEU A 104 10.26 -6.88 8.77
CA LEU A 104 9.31 -7.07 7.68
C LEU A 104 9.74 -8.26 6.85
N VAL A 105 8.89 -9.28 6.79
CA VAL A 105 9.07 -10.45 5.94
C VAL A 105 8.08 -10.37 4.80
N TRP A 106 8.59 -10.27 3.59
CA TRP A 106 7.79 -10.30 2.36
C TRP A 106 7.76 -11.72 1.80
N GLY A 107 6.59 -12.13 1.34
CA GLY A 107 6.36 -13.45 0.78
C GLY A 107 5.49 -13.40 -0.47
N HIS A 108 5.53 -14.48 -1.24
CA HIS A 108 4.65 -14.65 -2.39
C HIS A 108 4.00 -16.03 -2.35
N ALA A 109 2.75 -16.09 -2.82
CA ALA A 109 2.00 -17.32 -2.98
C ALA A 109 1.20 -17.32 -4.28
N GLU A 110 0.76 -18.51 -4.68
CA GLU A 110 -0.01 -18.71 -5.91
C GLU A 110 0.66 -18.05 -7.12
N THR A 111 -0.09 -17.26 -7.90
CA THR A 111 0.43 -16.58 -9.10
C THR A 111 0.72 -15.10 -8.85
N ASN A 112 -0.16 -14.39 -8.13
CA ASN A 112 -0.13 -12.94 -7.96
C ASN A 112 -0.36 -12.50 -6.49
N THR A 113 -0.26 -13.41 -5.52
CA THR A 113 -0.52 -13.07 -4.12
C THR A 113 0.77 -12.66 -3.43
N ASP A 114 0.79 -11.42 -2.95
CA ASP A 114 1.86 -10.92 -2.08
C ASP A 114 1.43 -10.97 -0.63
N LEU A 115 2.40 -11.21 0.24
CA LEU A 115 2.25 -11.29 1.69
C LEU A 115 3.25 -10.37 2.37
N LEU A 116 2.82 -9.73 3.44
CA LEU A 116 3.68 -8.98 4.34
C LEU A 116 3.39 -9.41 5.78
N HIS A 117 4.44 -9.82 6.50
CA HIS A 117 4.39 -10.09 7.93
C HIS A 117 5.31 -9.13 8.67
N ILE A 118 4.78 -8.47 9.68
CA ILE A 118 5.50 -7.48 10.47
C ILE A 118 5.68 -8.07 11.87
N PHE A 119 6.92 -8.24 12.30
CA PHE A 119 7.29 -8.76 13.62
C PHE A 119 7.97 -7.69 14.45
N VAL A 120 7.79 -7.75 15.76
CA VAL A 120 8.42 -6.83 16.70
C VAL A 120 8.81 -7.58 17.98
N TRP A 121 9.89 -7.16 18.64
CA TRP A 121 10.28 -7.69 19.94
C TRP A 121 9.31 -7.25 21.05
N ASP A 122 8.71 -8.20 21.78
CA ASP A 122 7.73 -7.93 22.84
C ASP A 122 8.33 -7.86 24.27
N GLY A 123 9.65 -7.92 24.38
CA GLY A 123 10.38 -8.03 25.64
C GLY A 123 10.74 -9.46 26.05
N THR A 124 10.20 -10.47 25.37
CA THR A 124 10.51 -11.89 25.61
C THR A 124 10.83 -12.68 24.35
N GLY A 125 10.22 -12.29 23.23
CA GLY A 125 10.40 -12.91 21.93
C GLY A 125 9.90 -12.00 20.81
N TYR A 126 10.07 -12.45 19.58
CA TYR A 126 9.50 -11.80 18.41
C TYR A 126 8.03 -12.20 18.25
N ALA A 127 7.14 -11.20 18.33
CA ALA A 127 5.71 -11.36 18.16
C ALA A 127 5.27 -10.82 16.80
N LEU A 128 4.29 -11.47 16.17
CA LEU A 128 3.63 -10.96 14.97
C LEU A 128 2.78 -9.74 15.34
N LEU A 129 3.14 -8.58 14.82
CA LEU A 129 2.42 -7.32 14.98
C LEU A 129 1.24 -7.24 14.01
N ALA A 130 1.47 -7.53 12.74
CA ALA A 130 0.45 -7.51 11.70
C ALA A 130 0.82 -8.45 10.53
N PHE A 131 -0.19 -8.87 9.78
CA PHE A 131 -0.02 -9.62 8.54
C PHE A 131 -1.01 -9.12 7.48
N PHE A 132 -0.58 -9.18 6.22
CA PHE A 132 -1.36 -8.73 5.07
C PHE A 132 -1.20 -9.70 3.91
N GLU A 133 -2.29 -9.91 3.18
CA GLU A 133 -2.37 -10.78 2.00
C GLU A 133 -3.26 -10.08 0.97
N GLY A 134 -2.74 -9.88 -0.24
CA GLY A 134 -3.48 -9.25 -1.35
C GLY A 134 -3.18 -9.95 -2.68
N GLU A 135 -4.22 -10.33 -3.42
CA GLU A 135 -4.10 -10.96 -4.74
C GLU A 135 -3.75 -9.99 -5.88
N ALA A 136 -3.77 -8.69 -5.59
CA ALA A 136 -3.25 -7.63 -6.47
C ALA A 136 -2.06 -6.89 -5.84
N GLY A 137 -1.35 -7.56 -4.94
CA GLY A 137 -0.12 -7.08 -4.33
C GLY A 137 -0.29 -6.44 -2.94
N VAL A 138 0.84 -6.29 -2.25
CA VAL A 138 0.97 -5.56 -0.99
C VAL A 138 2.15 -4.62 -1.12
N ARG A 139 2.02 -3.39 -0.64
CA ARG A 139 3.13 -2.43 -0.62
C ARG A 139 3.06 -1.50 0.57
N LEU A 140 4.17 -0.83 0.82
CA LEU A 140 4.27 0.26 1.78
C LEU A 140 4.25 1.60 1.06
N GLU A 141 3.52 2.55 1.62
CA GLU A 141 3.50 3.94 1.17
C GLU A 141 3.55 4.86 2.37
N ASN A 142 4.34 5.93 2.31
CA ASN A 142 4.20 7.06 3.24
C ASN A 142 3.33 8.12 2.55
N SER A 143 2.01 7.95 2.61
CA SER A 143 1.05 8.71 1.82
C SER A 143 0.70 10.06 2.44
N ASP A 144 0.81 10.19 3.77
CA ASP A 144 0.53 11.43 4.48
C ASP A 144 1.80 12.20 4.91
N GLY A 145 2.97 11.57 4.81
CA GLY A 145 4.26 12.19 5.09
C GLY A 145 4.65 12.17 6.56
N ASP A 146 3.97 11.43 7.44
CA ASP A 146 4.29 11.40 8.87
C ASP A 146 5.52 10.54 9.23
N LEU A 147 6.09 9.82 8.23
CA LEU A 147 7.22 8.87 8.32
C LEU A 147 6.83 7.48 8.86
N SER A 148 5.56 7.28 9.19
CA SER A 148 4.95 5.97 9.37
C SER A 148 4.49 5.48 8.00
N ASP A 149 4.89 4.29 7.59
CA ASP A 149 4.36 3.75 6.35
C ASP A 149 2.95 3.22 6.55
N GLU A 150 2.02 3.60 5.67
CA GLU A 150 0.80 2.84 5.45
C GLU A 150 1.10 1.52 4.74
N VAL A 151 0.31 0.49 5.08
CA VAL A 151 0.26 -0.75 4.31
C VAL A 151 -0.91 -0.68 3.34
N VAL A 152 -0.63 -0.81 2.05
CA VAL A 152 -1.65 -0.85 1.00
C VAL A 152 -1.78 -2.27 0.48
N VAL A 153 -2.99 -2.82 0.57
CA VAL A 153 -3.34 -4.18 0.13
C VAL A 153 -4.27 -4.10 -1.07
N GLY A 154 -3.82 -4.65 -2.20
CA GLY A 154 -4.58 -4.66 -3.44
C GLY A 154 -5.42 -5.92 -3.60
N TYR A 155 -6.66 -5.72 -4.07
CA TYR A 155 -7.61 -6.76 -4.45
C TYR A 155 -8.07 -6.55 -5.90
N GLU A 156 -8.18 -7.63 -6.68
CA GLU A 156 -8.62 -7.52 -8.08
C GLU A 156 -10.05 -6.97 -8.16
N ALA A 157 -10.24 -5.85 -8.86
CA ALA A 157 -11.56 -5.23 -9.06
C ALA A 157 -12.12 -5.44 -10.47
N GLY A 158 -11.41 -6.21 -11.31
CA GLY A 158 -11.76 -6.47 -12.71
C GLY A 158 -11.37 -5.30 -13.64
N ASP A 159 -11.39 -5.56 -14.95
CA ASP A 159 -11.18 -4.53 -15.99
C ASP A 159 -9.95 -3.64 -15.74
N ASP A 160 -8.81 -4.26 -15.44
CA ASP A 160 -7.52 -3.59 -15.14
C ASP A 160 -7.56 -2.64 -13.91
N LEU A 161 -8.59 -2.72 -13.08
CA LEU A 161 -8.71 -2.00 -11.81
C LEU A 161 -8.29 -2.87 -10.62
N VAL A 162 -7.71 -2.20 -9.63
CA VAL A 162 -7.47 -2.74 -8.29
C VAL A 162 -8.28 -1.93 -7.28
N TRP A 163 -8.87 -2.62 -6.31
CA TRP A 163 -9.42 -2.02 -5.11
C TRP A 163 -8.39 -2.15 -3.99
N GLU A 164 -7.97 -1.02 -3.42
CA GLU A 164 -6.89 -0.97 -2.44
C GLU A 164 -7.45 -0.64 -1.06
N ALA A 165 -7.19 -1.52 -0.09
CA ALA A 165 -7.38 -1.21 1.32
C ALA A 165 -6.09 -0.60 1.89
N VAL A 166 -6.19 0.58 2.50
CA VAL A 166 -5.08 1.31 3.10
C VAL A 166 -5.19 1.21 4.62
N TYR A 167 -4.14 0.68 5.23
CA TYR A 167 -4.01 0.50 6.66
C TYR A 167 -3.00 1.49 7.23
N THR A 168 -3.41 2.26 8.22
CA THR A 168 -2.56 3.23 8.92
C THR A 168 -2.32 2.77 10.34
N TRP A 169 -1.15 3.07 10.88
CA TRP A 169 -0.83 2.85 12.27
C TRP A 169 -1.70 3.73 13.19
N ASP A 170 -2.42 3.12 14.13
CA ASP A 170 -3.27 3.84 15.10
C ASP A 170 -2.59 4.11 16.46
N GLY A 171 -1.28 3.83 16.54
CA GLY A 171 -0.48 3.85 17.77
C GLY A 171 -0.37 2.50 18.47
N ALA A 172 -1.08 1.47 18.02
CA ALA A 172 -0.95 0.11 18.52
C ALA A 172 -1.13 -0.98 17.45
N ASN A 173 -1.90 -0.73 16.40
CA ASN A 173 -2.16 -1.67 15.32
C ASN A 173 -2.27 -0.93 13.98
N TYR A 174 -2.09 -1.69 12.90
CA TYR A 174 -2.51 -1.25 11.58
C TYR A 174 -4.02 -1.43 11.41
N ALA A 175 -4.74 -0.31 11.33
CA ALA A 175 -6.18 -0.29 11.14
C ALA A 175 -6.53 0.18 9.73
N TRP A 176 -7.57 -0.42 9.13
CA TRP A 176 -8.08 0.03 7.83
C TRP A 176 -8.72 1.42 7.98
N THR A 177 -8.10 2.43 7.38
CA THR A 177 -8.52 3.84 7.48
C THR A 177 -9.07 4.41 6.17
N TRP A 178 -8.71 3.81 5.04
CA TRP A 178 -9.12 4.29 3.72
C TRP A 178 -9.16 3.16 2.71
N GLU A 179 -9.95 3.35 1.65
CA GLU A 179 -9.89 2.50 0.47
C GLU A 179 -10.03 3.35 -0.78
N ARG A 180 -9.42 2.88 -1.86
CA ARG A 180 -9.43 3.57 -3.14
C ARG A 180 -9.37 2.59 -4.30
N TYR A 181 -9.89 3.02 -5.45
CA TYR A 181 -9.61 2.37 -6.73
C TYR A 181 -8.31 2.92 -7.31
N ALA A 182 -7.53 2.04 -7.93
CA ALA A 182 -6.33 2.37 -8.70
C ALA A 182 -6.23 1.49 -9.96
N TRP A 183 -5.25 1.78 -10.82
CA TRP A 183 -4.92 0.92 -11.96
C TRP A 183 -4.09 -0.28 -11.51
N PHE A 184 -4.46 -1.48 -11.96
CA PHE A 184 -3.71 -2.70 -11.70
C PHE A 184 -2.35 -2.70 -12.41
N TYR A 185 -2.29 -2.19 -13.64
CA TYR A 185 -1.06 -2.06 -14.42
C TYR A 185 -0.61 -0.59 -14.47
N LEU A 186 0.70 -0.34 -14.43
CA LEU A 186 1.28 1.01 -14.54
C LEU A 186 1.41 1.50 -16.00
N ASP A 187 1.13 0.63 -16.98
CA ASP A 187 1.31 0.94 -18.40
C ASP A 187 0.32 2.01 -18.87
N ARG A 188 0.85 3.10 -19.43
CA ARG A 188 0.09 4.25 -19.93
C ARG A 188 0.08 4.29 -21.47
N PRO A 189 -0.99 4.82 -22.10
CA PRO A 189 -2.19 5.40 -21.48
C PRO A 189 -3.21 4.34 -21.02
N HIS A 190 -3.94 4.64 -19.94
CA HIS A 190 -5.04 3.80 -19.47
C HIS A 190 -6.30 4.02 -20.31
N ALA A 191 -7.11 2.97 -20.47
CA ALA A 191 -8.43 3.08 -21.06
C ALA A 191 -9.45 3.41 -19.95
N TYR A 192 -10.12 4.56 -20.05
CA TYR A 192 -11.13 4.94 -19.06
C TYR A 192 -12.45 4.18 -19.28
N HIS A 193 -12.79 3.32 -18.32
CA HIS A 193 -13.98 2.47 -18.34
C HIS A 193 -15.26 3.29 -18.15
N THR A 194 -16.26 3.02 -19.00
CA THR A 194 -17.56 3.72 -18.95
C THR A 194 -18.74 2.80 -19.25
N ASP A 195 -18.54 1.49 -19.08
CA ASP A 195 -19.53 0.44 -19.28
C ASP A 195 -20.56 0.38 -18.14
N THR A 196 -20.18 0.82 -16.93
CA THR A 196 -21.10 1.01 -15.79
C THR A 196 -21.11 2.46 -15.29
N PRO A 197 -22.17 2.89 -14.56
CA PRO A 197 -22.20 4.15 -13.84
C PRO A 197 -21.00 4.34 -12.91
N GLU A 198 -20.65 3.32 -12.14
CA GLU A 198 -19.53 3.33 -11.20
C GLU A 198 -18.19 3.46 -11.92
N HIS A 199 -17.96 2.68 -12.99
CA HIS A 199 -16.73 2.79 -13.79
C HIS A 199 -16.52 4.18 -14.36
N ALA A 200 -17.58 4.86 -14.81
CA ALA A 200 -17.46 6.23 -15.30
C ALA A 200 -17.00 7.20 -14.20
N VAL A 201 -17.49 7.04 -12.96
CA VAL A 201 -17.08 7.86 -11.82
C VAL A 201 -15.66 7.51 -11.36
N ILE A 202 -15.32 6.22 -11.27
CA ILE A 202 -13.97 5.75 -10.93
C ILE A 202 -12.96 6.32 -11.94
N SER A 203 -13.22 6.10 -13.23
CA SER A 203 -12.34 6.56 -14.32
C SER A 203 -12.17 8.08 -14.33
N PHE A 204 -13.19 8.84 -13.93
CA PHE A 204 -13.08 10.30 -13.85
C PHE A 204 -12.03 10.72 -12.83
N TYR A 205 -12.03 10.12 -11.64
CA TYR A 205 -11.03 10.45 -10.62
C TYR A 205 -9.65 9.84 -10.91
N LEU A 206 -9.58 8.65 -11.50
CA LEU A 206 -8.31 8.09 -11.99
C LEU A 206 -7.68 8.97 -13.08
N ALA A 207 -8.47 9.52 -13.99
CA ALA A 207 -7.98 10.47 -15.00
C ALA A 207 -7.45 11.78 -14.37
N LEU A 208 -8.08 12.26 -13.29
CA LEU A 208 -7.60 13.41 -12.53
C LEU A 208 -6.26 13.10 -11.84
N ASP A 209 -6.12 11.92 -11.23
CA ASP A 209 -4.88 11.48 -10.59
C ASP A 209 -3.73 11.29 -11.60
N ASP A 210 -4.05 10.72 -12.77
CA ASP A 210 -3.14 10.59 -13.90
C ASP A 210 -2.70 11.92 -14.51
N ARG A 211 -3.34 13.03 -14.08
CA ARG A 211 -3.22 14.39 -14.66
C ARG A 211 -3.66 14.46 -16.12
N ASP A 212 -4.47 13.51 -16.59
CA ASP A 212 -5.10 13.55 -17.90
C ASP A 212 -6.41 14.37 -17.85
N LEU A 213 -6.25 15.69 -17.70
CA LEU A 213 -7.39 16.62 -17.71
C LEU A 213 -8.24 16.51 -18.99
N PRO A 214 -7.66 16.37 -20.21
CA PRO A 214 -8.46 16.08 -21.41
C PRO A 214 -9.28 14.79 -21.30
N GLY A 215 -8.68 13.70 -20.81
CA GLY A 215 -9.35 12.41 -20.58
C GLY A 215 -10.51 12.55 -19.59
N ALA A 216 -10.27 13.15 -18.43
CA ALA A 216 -11.29 13.43 -17.42
C ALA A 216 -12.44 14.29 -17.97
N TYR A 217 -12.14 15.36 -18.72
CA TYR A 217 -13.16 16.20 -19.36
C TYR A 217 -13.97 15.43 -20.43
N GLY A 218 -13.32 14.50 -21.14
CA GLY A 218 -13.96 13.61 -22.12
C GLY A 218 -15.00 12.65 -21.52
N LEU A 219 -14.92 12.39 -20.22
CA LEU A 219 -15.90 11.58 -19.47
C LEU A 219 -17.15 12.39 -19.07
N LEU A 220 -17.12 13.72 -19.18
CA LEU A 220 -18.30 14.56 -18.98
C LEU A 220 -19.29 14.39 -20.14
N SER A 221 -20.58 14.57 -19.85
CA SER A 221 -21.63 14.56 -20.87
C SER A 221 -21.54 15.80 -21.76
N ALA A 222 -22.11 15.72 -22.96
CA ALA A 222 -22.13 16.85 -23.90
C ALA A 222 -22.81 18.10 -23.31
N SER A 223 -23.83 17.92 -22.46
CA SER A 223 -24.48 19.04 -21.77
C SER A 223 -23.59 19.66 -20.69
N ALA A 224 -22.85 18.84 -19.93
CA ALA A 224 -21.87 19.32 -18.96
C ALA A 224 -20.72 20.09 -19.63
N GLN A 225 -20.17 19.55 -20.72
CA GLN A 225 -19.14 20.22 -21.51
C GLN A 225 -19.63 21.54 -22.14
N ALA A 226 -20.89 21.60 -22.59
CA ALA A 226 -21.48 22.82 -23.10
C ALA A 226 -21.71 23.88 -22.00
N ALA A 227 -22.00 23.44 -20.77
CA ALA A 227 -22.22 24.33 -19.63
C ALA A 227 -20.91 24.92 -19.09
N GLN A 228 -19.81 24.18 -19.15
CA GLN A 228 -18.50 24.61 -18.66
C GLN A 228 -17.40 24.25 -19.67
N PRO A 229 -16.94 25.21 -20.49
CA PRO A 229 -15.85 24.98 -21.45
C PRO A 229 -14.57 24.48 -20.78
N TYR A 230 -13.81 23.67 -21.52
CA TYR A 230 -12.62 22.96 -21.04
C TYR A 230 -11.64 23.86 -20.27
N GLU A 231 -11.27 25.02 -20.83
CA GLU A 231 -10.27 25.89 -20.20
C GLU A 231 -10.73 26.40 -18.84
N THR A 232 -12.03 26.71 -18.70
CA THR A 232 -12.63 27.15 -17.44
C THR A 232 -12.73 26.00 -16.45
N TRP A 233 -13.03 24.79 -16.93
CA TRP A 233 -13.10 23.58 -16.11
C TRP A 233 -11.72 23.17 -15.59
N ALA A 234 -10.70 23.14 -16.46
CA ALA A 234 -9.35 22.71 -16.14
C ALA A 234 -8.66 23.60 -15.08
N VAL A 235 -8.97 24.90 -15.06
CA VAL A 235 -8.47 25.83 -14.01
C VAL A 235 -8.89 25.38 -12.61
N GLY A 236 -10.01 24.68 -12.45
CA GLY A 236 -10.46 24.15 -11.16
C GLY A 236 -9.51 23.11 -10.54
N PHE A 237 -8.67 22.48 -11.36
CA PHE A 237 -7.71 21.46 -10.95
C PHE A 237 -6.26 21.96 -10.98
N ALA A 238 -6.03 23.26 -11.13
CA ALA A 238 -4.69 23.83 -11.28
C ALA A 238 -3.79 23.62 -10.04
N THR A 239 -4.40 23.42 -8.87
CA THR A 239 -3.69 23.12 -7.62
C THR A 239 -3.66 21.64 -7.27
N THR A 240 -4.44 20.82 -7.97
CA THR A 240 -4.62 19.41 -7.63
C THR A 240 -3.35 18.64 -7.94
N VAL A 241 -2.82 17.99 -6.91
CA VAL A 241 -1.60 17.20 -6.94
C VAL A 241 -1.92 15.73 -7.22
N ALA A 242 -2.98 15.22 -6.61
CA ALA A 242 -3.49 13.86 -6.69
C ALA A 242 -4.99 13.83 -6.35
N ALA A 243 -5.67 12.76 -6.78
CA ALA A 243 -7.06 12.51 -6.46
C ALA A 243 -7.30 11.01 -6.26
N GLU A 244 -8.01 10.64 -5.20
CA GLU A 244 -8.34 9.25 -4.92
C GLU A 244 -9.85 9.12 -4.78
N VAL A 245 -10.39 7.97 -5.20
CA VAL A 245 -11.81 7.68 -5.09
C VAL A 245 -12.02 6.31 -4.48
N GLY A 246 -12.89 6.23 -3.48
CA GLY A 246 -13.37 5.02 -2.85
C GLY A 246 -14.88 5.05 -2.66
N ALA A 247 -15.43 3.99 -2.11
CA ALA A 247 -16.84 3.82 -1.72
C ALA A 247 -17.81 4.15 -2.86
N VAL A 248 -17.44 3.77 -4.08
CA VAL A 248 -18.20 4.09 -5.29
C VAL A 248 -19.36 3.11 -5.45
N HIS A 249 -20.58 3.61 -5.38
CA HIS A 249 -21.79 2.79 -5.47
C HIS A 249 -22.93 3.51 -6.20
N GLU A 250 -23.58 2.84 -7.14
CA GLU A 250 -24.90 3.26 -7.63
C GLU A 250 -25.94 3.13 -6.52
N THR A 251 -26.65 4.23 -6.26
CA THR A 251 -27.71 4.28 -5.24
C THR A 251 -29.11 4.37 -5.85
N ALA A 252 -29.21 4.80 -7.11
CA ALA A 252 -30.48 4.87 -7.83
C ALA A 252 -30.26 4.81 -9.35
N ARG A 253 -31.27 4.29 -10.05
CA ARG A 253 -31.32 4.27 -11.52
C ARG A 253 -32.73 4.49 -12.04
N SER A 254 -32.82 5.26 -13.11
CA SER A 254 -34.06 5.56 -13.82
C SER A 254 -33.80 5.67 -15.32
N GLY A 255 -34.14 4.61 -16.06
CA GLY A 255 -33.85 4.52 -17.50
C GLY A 255 -32.35 4.65 -17.78
N ASP A 256 -31.99 5.61 -18.63
CA ASP A 256 -30.62 5.90 -19.03
C ASP A 256 -29.90 6.89 -18.09
N SER A 257 -30.37 7.03 -16.85
CA SER A 257 -29.74 7.86 -15.82
C SER A 257 -29.54 7.08 -14.53
N ALA A 258 -28.42 7.33 -13.85
CA ALA A 258 -28.11 6.76 -12.55
C ALA A 258 -27.52 7.82 -11.60
N THR A 259 -27.65 7.56 -10.31
CA THR A 259 -27.03 8.31 -9.23
C THR A 259 -25.97 7.45 -8.58
N VAL A 260 -24.74 7.95 -8.55
CA VAL A 260 -23.58 7.27 -7.96
C VAL A 260 -23.06 8.10 -6.81
N VAL A 261 -22.85 7.49 -5.65
CA VAL A 261 -22.17 8.10 -4.52
C VAL A 261 -20.72 7.62 -4.49
N ALA A 262 -19.81 8.46 -4.00
CA ALA A 262 -18.41 8.14 -3.85
C ALA A 262 -17.79 8.99 -2.72
N GLN A 263 -16.75 8.46 -2.08
CA GLN A 263 -15.86 9.27 -1.24
C GLN A 263 -14.60 9.60 -2.02
N VAL A 264 -14.14 10.85 -1.89
CA VAL A 264 -13.00 11.36 -2.67
C VAL A 264 -12.02 12.05 -1.75
N ARG A 265 -10.74 11.67 -1.82
CA ARG A 265 -9.65 12.46 -1.24
C ARG A 265 -8.98 13.27 -2.35
N ALA A 266 -9.10 14.59 -2.25
CA ALA A 266 -8.40 15.51 -3.14
C ALA A 266 -7.20 16.10 -2.41
N TYR A 267 -6.04 16.10 -3.07
CA TYR A 267 -4.80 16.65 -2.55
C TYR A 267 -4.46 17.91 -3.33
N ASP A 268 -4.49 19.08 -2.69
CA ASP A 268 -4.27 20.36 -3.36
C ASP A 268 -3.05 21.08 -2.79
N ASN A 269 -2.21 21.62 -3.68
CA ASN A 269 -1.14 22.54 -3.33
C ASN A 269 -1.71 23.94 -3.11
N VAL A 270 -1.71 24.39 -1.86
CA VAL A 270 -2.11 25.72 -1.42
C VAL A 270 -0.88 26.44 -0.86
N ASP A 271 -0.39 27.42 -1.60
CA ASP A 271 0.77 28.25 -1.22
C ASP A 271 2.03 27.45 -0.86
N GLY A 272 2.27 26.35 -1.59
CA GLY A 272 3.44 25.50 -1.38
C GLY A 272 3.29 24.50 -0.23
N ARG A 273 2.07 24.22 0.21
CA ARG A 273 1.71 23.18 1.20
C ARG A 273 0.61 22.30 0.60
N VAL A 274 0.59 21.01 0.94
CA VAL A 274 -0.46 20.11 0.46
C VAL A 274 -1.54 19.95 1.52
N PHE A 275 -2.79 20.17 1.12
CA PHE A 275 -3.97 19.89 1.93
C PHE A 275 -4.73 18.72 1.31
N ALA A 276 -4.98 17.70 2.13
CA ALA A 276 -5.92 16.65 1.79
C ALA A 276 -7.33 17.08 2.24
N THR A 277 -8.32 16.89 1.38
CA THR A 277 -9.73 17.16 1.68
C THR A 277 -10.55 15.93 1.34
N LEU A 278 -11.29 15.42 2.32
CA LEU A 278 -12.22 14.32 2.14
C LEU A 278 -13.61 14.84 1.80
N TRP A 279 -14.16 14.36 0.70
CA TRP A 279 -15.47 14.74 0.18
C TRP A 279 -16.40 13.54 0.13
N ASP A 280 -17.67 13.77 0.47
CA ASP A 280 -18.79 12.92 0.06
C ASP A 280 -19.39 13.50 -1.21
N VAL A 281 -19.38 12.74 -2.31
CA VAL A 281 -19.78 13.21 -3.64
C VAL A 281 -20.92 12.37 -4.16
N THR A 282 -21.95 13.03 -4.68
CA THR A 282 -23.05 12.40 -5.41
C THR A 282 -23.04 12.89 -6.85
N TRP A 283 -22.81 11.96 -7.77
CA TRP A 283 -22.84 12.16 -9.21
C TRP A 283 -24.19 11.76 -9.81
N THR A 284 -24.66 12.56 -10.75
CA THR A 284 -25.63 12.12 -11.75
C THR A 284 -24.88 11.73 -13.02
N VAL A 285 -25.12 10.52 -13.50
CA VAL A 285 -24.56 10.01 -14.76
C VAL A 285 -25.67 9.61 -15.72
N VAL A 286 -25.35 9.62 -17.02
CA VAL A 286 -26.27 9.23 -18.10
C VAL A 286 -25.61 8.30 -19.08
N HIS A 287 -26.37 7.33 -19.59
CA HIS A 287 -25.93 6.39 -20.60
C HIS A 287 -26.05 7.03 -21.99
N THR A 288 -24.98 6.94 -22.77
CA THR A 288 -24.88 7.48 -24.14
C THR A 288 -24.33 6.39 -25.07
N GLU A 289 -24.32 6.67 -26.38
CA GLU A 289 -23.69 5.76 -27.36
C GLU A 289 -22.21 5.51 -27.09
N ALA A 290 -21.52 6.43 -26.39
CA ALA A 290 -20.12 6.30 -26.03
C ALA A 290 -19.89 5.68 -24.64
N GLY A 291 -20.94 5.22 -23.96
CA GLY A 291 -20.93 4.74 -22.57
C GLY A 291 -21.54 5.74 -21.59
N TRP A 292 -21.40 5.46 -20.29
CA TRP A 292 -21.84 6.32 -19.21
C TRP A 292 -21.01 7.61 -19.12
N ARG A 293 -21.67 8.74 -18.91
CA ARG A 293 -21.05 10.07 -18.87
C ARG A 293 -21.56 10.88 -17.70
N LEU A 294 -20.66 11.68 -17.11
CA LEU A 294 -20.94 12.48 -15.92
C LEU A 294 -21.69 13.75 -16.30
N VAL A 295 -22.85 13.99 -15.69
CA VAL A 295 -23.67 15.20 -15.95
C VAL A 295 -23.34 16.32 -14.97
N GLY A 296 -23.17 15.97 -13.70
CA GLY A 296 -22.88 16.93 -12.65
C GLY A 296 -22.86 16.25 -11.29
N ALA A 297 -22.22 16.90 -10.33
CA ALA A 297 -22.08 16.41 -8.97
C ALA A 297 -22.48 17.46 -7.93
N THR A 298 -22.89 16.98 -6.77
CA THR A 298 -22.89 17.73 -5.52
C THR A 298 -21.84 17.13 -4.60
N ALA A 299 -21.07 17.96 -3.92
CA ALA A 299 -20.04 17.53 -2.98
C ALA A 299 -20.25 18.19 -1.61
N ASN A 300 -20.09 17.41 -0.55
CA ASN A 300 -20.06 17.89 0.83
C ASN A 300 -18.68 17.60 1.42
N GLN A 301 -18.02 18.62 1.95
CA GLN A 301 -16.74 18.44 2.62
C GLN A 301 -16.98 17.71 3.94
N LEU A 302 -16.31 16.58 4.13
CA LEU A 302 -16.35 15.83 5.39
C LEU A 302 -15.22 16.25 6.31
N ASP A 303 -14.00 16.38 5.77
CA ASP A 303 -12.81 16.75 6.54
C ASP A 303 -11.75 17.44 5.67
N ARG A 304 -10.79 18.12 6.30
CA ARG A 304 -9.63 18.73 5.65
C ARG A 304 -8.45 18.86 6.61
N TRP A 305 -7.27 18.42 6.17
CA TRP A 305 -6.03 18.49 6.95
C TRP A 305 -4.81 18.84 6.07
N GLU A 306 -3.75 19.32 6.72
CA GLU A 306 -2.44 19.59 6.07
C GLU A 306 -1.58 18.33 6.16
N LEU A 307 -0.88 17.96 5.09
CA LEU A 307 0.08 16.86 5.09
C LEU A 307 1.46 17.34 5.59
N PRO A 308 2.07 16.67 6.59
CA PRO A 308 3.40 17.02 7.12
C PRO A 308 4.54 17.06 6.09
N TYR A 309 4.63 16.05 5.20
CA TYR A 309 5.66 15.96 4.16
C TYR A 309 5.08 15.36 2.86
N TYR A 310 5.74 15.57 1.72
CA TYR A 310 5.19 15.23 0.40
C TYR A 310 5.56 13.80 -0.03
N ARG A 311 4.59 13.14 -0.70
CA ARG A 311 4.77 11.98 -1.59
C ARG A 311 5.97 12.22 -2.52
N GLN A 312 6.99 11.34 -2.51
CA GLN A 312 7.92 11.20 -3.64
C GLN A 312 7.35 10.22 -4.66
#